data_AF-A0A961II75-F1
#
_entry.id   AF-A0A961II75-F1
#
_cell.length_a   1.000
_cell.length_b   1.000
_cell.length_c   1.000
_cell.angle_alpha   90.00
_cell.angle_beta   90.00
_cell.angle_gamma   90.00
#
_symmetry.space_group_name_H-M   'P 1'
#
loop_
_entity.id
_entity.type
_entity.pdbx_description
1 polymer ?
#
loop_
_entity_poly.entity_id
_entity_poly.type
_entity_poly.pdbx_seq_one_letter_code
_entity_poly.pdbx_strand_id
1 'polypeptide(L)'
;EVGNRIAVTDAKGQEIRYQYSPANRLALEQHFAATDLINPVKTISYSYDAVGRLTGYDDGITSGSYGYDAVGRQISSSTDYGSFTLTTAYSYDANGQKASFTGPDGLIYRYHYDAANRLSAIELPNGERVTYNGYDWNSPNAVTLPGGSRIQYQYDALQRVTEIRSTDPIQDTLMDYRYERSPAGSITAKLTEHGDYQYQYDLLDRLIGADNPSLDDESYSYDPLGNRKTSANVAGEWQYDLNNRLLVYGNQSFQYDDNGNQIEHQTGSSSRHFVYDIKDRLIRVEDQNGSTVAEYYYDPFGRRLWKQVGGTRTHFAYADEGLVGEFDANGNVIKTYGYQPGSLWTTNPVFQHVNGQYYWYQNDHLATAQKLITNNGVVVWAGQQEVFGKMHVQITGIENNLRFPGQYWDGETGLHYNYFRDYDPRIGRYIENDPIGLVGGTNLYLYGFNNPASLFDPEGKIAPLVLLGYGVVGAIAYLAPVITGGVIGGEIIKDSGAHDNRNLFNEAPPIDCPNEGCEWERQPFRKSLFHEPFKNIKYLEKCNGKYTGREKVVDINTGEEKPWPGVGGSFNYGEEPVSWEHIFFDIYPGL
;
A
#
# COMPACT_ATOMS: atom_id res chain seq x y z
N GLU A 1 -4.29 16.46 31.09
CA GLU A 1 -4.32 16.84 29.67
C GLU A 1 -4.56 15.59 28.85
N VAL A 2 -5.26 15.69 27.72
CA VAL A 2 -5.77 14.53 26.96
C VAL A 2 -4.77 14.04 25.89
N GLY A 3 -3.55 14.56 25.88
CA GLY A 3 -2.47 14.12 24.98
C GLY A 3 -2.61 14.54 23.50
N ASN A 4 -3.67 15.28 23.14
CA ASN A 4 -3.90 15.70 21.75
C ASN A 4 -2.74 16.56 21.21
N ARG A 5 -2.25 16.19 20.02
CA ARG A 5 -1.22 16.96 19.31
C ARG A 5 -1.76 18.29 18.81
N ILE A 6 -1.22 19.40 19.31
CA ILE A 6 -1.67 20.76 18.94
C ILE A 6 -0.89 21.38 17.77
N ALA A 7 0.31 20.88 17.48
CA ALA A 7 1.12 21.32 16.35
C ALA A 7 2.11 20.24 15.91
N VAL A 8 2.53 20.28 14.65
CA VAL A 8 3.67 19.55 14.08
C VAL A 8 4.49 20.54 13.27
N THR A 9 5.80 20.53 13.47
CA THR A 9 6.75 21.23 12.62
C THR A 9 7.58 20.20 11.87
N ASP A 10 7.67 20.33 10.54
CA ASP A 10 8.42 19.42 9.69
C ASP A 10 9.92 19.80 9.57
N ALA A 11 10.69 19.07 8.78
CA ALA A 11 12.12 19.33 8.61
C ALA A 11 12.40 20.59 7.76
N LYS A 12 11.44 21.01 6.92
CA LYS A 12 11.47 22.28 6.18
C LYS A 12 11.12 23.50 7.07
N GLY A 13 10.68 23.28 8.31
CA GLY A 13 10.20 24.32 9.22
C GLY A 13 8.77 24.80 8.95
N GLN A 14 8.01 24.08 8.13
CA GLN A 14 6.57 24.30 7.93
C GLN A 14 5.81 23.76 9.15
N GLU A 15 4.63 24.33 9.43
CA GLU A 15 3.86 23.97 10.62
C GLU A 15 2.41 23.62 10.30
N ILE A 16 1.89 22.54 10.90
CA ILE A 16 0.45 22.26 10.95
C ILE A 16 0.00 22.42 12.39
N ARG A 17 -0.99 23.30 12.63
CA ARG A 17 -1.61 23.51 13.95
C ARG A 17 -3.02 22.92 13.98
N TYR A 18 -3.37 22.33 15.11
CA TYR A 18 -4.63 21.64 15.34
C TYR A 18 -5.38 22.29 16.50
N GLN A 19 -6.68 22.49 16.34
CA GLN A 19 -7.57 22.93 17.41
C GLN A 19 -8.66 21.89 17.61
N TYR A 20 -8.94 21.59 18.88
CA TYR A 20 -9.91 20.57 19.25
C TYR A 20 -11.12 21.21 19.95
N SER A 21 -12.30 20.67 19.69
CA SER A 21 -13.51 21.01 20.44
C SER A 21 -13.40 20.58 21.92
N PRO A 22 -14.27 21.08 22.82
CA PRO A 22 -14.32 20.61 24.22
C PRO A 22 -14.58 19.10 24.37
N ALA A 23 -15.08 18.43 23.32
CA ALA A 23 -15.25 16.99 23.26
C ALA A 23 -14.03 16.25 22.70
N ASN A 24 -12.86 16.91 22.61
CA ASN A 24 -11.59 16.39 22.09
C ASN A 24 -11.62 15.94 20.62
N ARG A 25 -12.55 16.47 19.81
CA ARG A 25 -12.63 16.21 18.37
C ARG A 25 -11.90 17.32 17.59
N LEU A 26 -11.09 16.96 16.60
CA LEU A 26 -10.34 17.90 15.76
C LEU A 26 -11.31 18.84 15.04
N ALA A 27 -11.36 20.11 15.41
CA ALA A 27 -12.30 21.08 14.84
C ALA A 27 -11.68 21.93 13.74
N LEU A 28 -10.37 22.22 13.84
CA LEU A 28 -9.65 23.06 12.90
C LEU A 28 -8.23 22.55 12.69
N GLU A 29 -7.77 22.60 11.44
CA GLU A 29 -6.41 22.33 11.04
C GLU A 29 -5.90 23.49 10.18
N GLN A 30 -4.72 24.02 10.49
CA GLN A 30 -4.15 25.20 9.84
C GLN A 30 -2.72 24.93 9.42
N HIS A 31 -2.40 25.18 8.15
CA HIS A 31 -1.07 24.94 7.58
C HIS A 31 -0.34 26.27 7.40
N PHE A 32 0.92 26.33 7.81
CA PHE A 32 1.76 27.51 7.76
C PHE A 32 3.04 27.21 6.99
N ALA A 33 3.40 28.09 6.06
CA ALA A 33 4.67 28.01 5.37
C ALA A 33 5.81 28.40 6.33
N ALA A 34 7.01 27.84 6.11
CA ALA A 34 8.18 28.15 6.94
C ALA A 34 8.54 29.64 6.98
N THR A 35 8.17 30.41 5.95
CA THR A 35 8.40 31.85 5.83
C THR A 35 7.36 32.71 6.55
N ASP A 36 6.18 32.16 6.89
CA ASP A 36 5.10 32.88 7.57
C ASP A 36 4.32 31.93 8.51
N LEU A 37 4.69 31.96 9.79
CA LEU A 37 4.02 31.21 10.87
C LEU A 37 2.87 31.97 11.54
N ILE A 38 2.48 33.13 10.97
CA ILE A 38 1.39 33.98 11.46
C ILE A 38 0.14 33.77 10.63
N ASN A 39 0.26 33.79 9.30
CA ASN A 39 -0.88 33.66 8.40
C ASN A 39 -0.92 32.24 7.79
N PRO A 40 -1.99 31.45 8.02
CA PRO A 40 -2.08 30.12 7.45
C PRO A 40 -2.28 30.19 5.94
N VAL A 41 -1.57 29.34 5.19
CA VAL A 41 -1.75 29.17 3.75
C VAL A 41 -2.92 28.25 3.42
N LYS A 42 -3.35 27.41 4.36
CA LYS A 42 -4.55 26.57 4.28
C LYS A 42 -5.21 26.45 5.64
N THR A 43 -6.54 26.51 5.67
CA THR A 43 -7.36 26.28 6.88
C THR A 43 -8.45 25.29 6.53
N ILE A 44 -8.61 24.26 7.35
CA ILE A 44 -9.59 23.19 7.19
C ILE A 44 -10.42 23.14 8.46
N SER A 45 -11.74 23.22 8.31
CA SER A 45 -12.68 23.05 9.41
C SER A 45 -13.37 21.68 9.31
N TYR A 46 -13.65 21.07 10.45
CA TYR A 46 -14.31 19.78 10.55
C TYR A 46 -15.58 19.89 11.39
N SER A 47 -16.63 19.19 10.96
CA SER A 47 -17.92 19.15 11.63
C SER A 47 -18.24 17.74 12.10
N TYR A 48 -18.94 17.63 13.23
CA TYR A 48 -19.29 16.35 13.84
C TYR A 48 -20.73 16.38 14.34
N ASP A 49 -21.35 15.20 14.38
CA ASP A 49 -22.63 15.05 15.04
C ASP A 49 -22.53 14.95 16.57
N ALA A 50 -23.68 14.83 17.23
CA ALA A 50 -23.77 14.74 18.68
C ALA A 50 -23.05 13.52 19.27
N VAL A 51 -22.88 12.44 18.50
CA VAL A 51 -22.18 11.21 18.94
C VAL A 51 -20.71 11.17 18.51
N GLY A 52 -20.23 12.17 17.77
CA GLY A 52 -18.83 12.35 17.41
C GLY A 52 -18.38 11.73 16.11
N ARG A 53 -19.31 11.39 15.22
CA ARG A 53 -18.99 10.99 13.85
C ARG A 53 -18.74 12.23 13.00
N LEU A 54 -17.72 12.21 12.16
CA LEU A 54 -17.42 13.28 11.21
C LEU A 54 -18.58 13.50 10.23
N THR A 55 -19.22 14.66 10.23
CA THR A 55 -20.31 14.98 9.30
C THR A 55 -19.86 15.76 8.08
N GLY A 56 -18.64 16.28 8.08
CA GLY A 56 -18.11 17.02 6.94
C GLY A 56 -16.83 17.78 7.23
N TYR A 57 -16.22 18.28 6.15
CA TYR A 57 -15.09 19.19 6.20
C TYR A 57 -15.32 20.36 5.24
N ASP A 58 -14.63 21.48 5.47
CA ASP A 58 -14.54 22.61 4.54
C ASP A 58 -13.12 23.16 4.57
N ASP A 59 -12.45 23.17 3.42
CA ASP A 59 -11.09 23.71 3.26
C ASP A 59 -11.01 25.04 2.49
N GLY A 60 -12.17 25.69 2.28
CA GLY A 60 -12.33 26.94 1.54
C GLY A 60 -12.31 26.79 0.02
N ILE A 61 -11.95 25.62 -0.50
CA ILE A 61 -11.94 25.30 -1.94
C ILE A 61 -12.94 24.18 -2.25
N THR A 62 -12.98 23.17 -1.40
CA THR A 62 -13.90 22.03 -1.47
C THR A 62 -14.49 21.76 -0.10
N SER A 63 -15.68 21.17 -0.08
CA SER A 63 -16.28 20.67 1.15
C SER A 63 -16.76 19.23 0.98
N GLY A 64 -16.77 18.49 2.07
CA GLY A 64 -17.31 17.14 2.13
C GLY A 64 -18.48 17.07 3.10
N SER A 65 -19.48 16.23 2.82
CA SER A 65 -20.56 15.93 3.76
C SER A 65 -20.83 14.43 3.84
N TYR A 66 -20.97 13.93 5.06
CA TYR A 66 -21.17 12.51 5.37
C TYR A 66 -22.46 12.30 6.15
N GLY A 67 -23.26 11.35 5.70
CA GLY A 67 -24.52 10.98 6.33
C GLY A 67 -24.44 9.57 6.91
N TYR A 68 -25.07 9.35 8.05
CA TYR A 68 -25.07 8.07 8.75
C TYR A 68 -26.48 7.62 9.10
N ASP A 69 -26.68 6.31 9.16
CA ASP A 69 -27.89 5.74 9.74
C ASP A 69 -27.88 5.75 11.28
N ALA A 70 -28.96 5.25 11.88
CA ALA A 70 -29.16 5.20 13.32
C ALA A 70 -28.18 4.27 14.05
N VAL A 71 -27.52 3.33 13.36
CA VAL A 71 -26.58 2.37 13.95
C VAL A 71 -25.11 2.71 13.68
N GLY A 72 -24.82 3.84 13.04
CA GLY A 72 -23.44 4.29 12.84
C GLY A 72 -22.90 4.13 11.43
N ARG A 73 -23.61 3.46 10.53
CA ARG A 73 -23.09 3.15 9.18
C ARG A 73 -23.26 4.35 8.26
N GLN A 74 -22.25 4.64 7.46
CA GLN A 74 -22.31 5.72 6.49
C GLN A 74 -23.27 5.36 5.35
N ILE A 75 -24.24 6.22 5.07
CA ILE A 75 -25.25 6.01 4.02
C ILE A 75 -25.11 7.00 2.86
N SER A 76 -24.31 8.05 3.03
CA SER A 76 -24.00 9.00 1.97
C SER A 76 -22.65 9.67 2.19
N SER A 77 -21.94 9.95 1.10
CA SER A 77 -20.79 10.84 1.06
C SER A 77 -20.96 11.77 -0.13
N SER A 78 -20.67 13.05 0.06
CA SER A 78 -20.67 14.01 -1.04
C SER A 78 -19.43 14.89 -0.95
N THR A 79 -18.91 15.27 -2.11
CA THR A 79 -17.83 16.24 -2.25
C THR A 79 -18.32 17.35 -3.16
N ASP A 80 -18.28 18.58 -2.64
CA ASP A 80 -18.54 19.80 -3.38
C ASP A 80 -17.23 20.35 -3.97
N TYR A 81 -17.19 20.46 -5.29
CA TYR A 81 -16.06 21.02 -6.05
C TYR A 81 -16.28 22.51 -6.37
N GLY A 82 -17.33 23.12 -5.81
CA GLY A 82 -17.75 24.50 -5.99
C GLY A 82 -18.72 24.69 -7.15
N SER A 83 -18.42 24.15 -8.33
CA SER A 83 -19.30 24.24 -9.51
C SER A 83 -20.33 23.11 -9.59
N PHE A 84 -20.03 21.96 -9.01
CA PHE A 84 -20.90 20.78 -8.94
C PHE A 84 -20.56 19.94 -7.71
N THR A 85 -21.47 19.04 -7.35
CA THR A 85 -21.31 18.11 -6.23
C THR A 85 -21.41 16.68 -6.75
N LEU A 86 -20.48 15.82 -6.36
CA LEU A 86 -20.56 14.39 -6.62
C LEU A 86 -20.95 13.67 -5.34
N THR A 87 -21.93 12.76 -5.43
CA THR A 87 -22.51 12.08 -4.27
C THR A 87 -22.53 10.58 -4.49
N THR A 88 -22.11 9.83 -3.47
CA THR A 88 -22.30 8.39 -3.37
C THR A 88 -23.29 8.09 -2.25
N ALA A 89 -24.03 6.99 -2.39
CA ALA A 89 -24.95 6.55 -1.36
C ALA A 89 -24.95 5.03 -1.19
N TYR A 90 -25.28 4.58 0.01
CA TYR A 90 -25.30 3.18 0.40
C TYR A 90 -26.62 2.82 1.04
N SER A 91 -27.03 1.57 0.82
CA SER A 91 -28.03 0.95 1.68
C SER A 91 -27.47 -0.36 2.22
N TYR A 92 -28.02 -0.79 3.35
CA TYR A 92 -27.60 -2.00 4.02
C TYR A 92 -28.82 -2.85 4.34
N ASP A 93 -28.63 -4.15 4.33
CA ASP A 93 -29.62 -5.07 4.87
C ASP A 93 -29.67 -5.00 6.41
N ALA A 94 -30.61 -5.76 6.97
CA ALA A 94 -30.80 -5.84 8.42
C ALA A 94 -29.64 -6.54 9.15
N ASN A 95 -28.83 -7.35 8.46
CA ASN A 95 -27.73 -8.09 9.08
C ASN A 95 -26.39 -7.32 9.02
N GLY A 96 -26.33 -6.20 8.29
CA GLY A 96 -25.15 -5.35 8.20
C GLY A 96 -24.50 -5.30 6.81
N GLN A 97 -24.84 -6.21 5.90
CA GLN A 97 -24.23 -6.28 4.58
C GLN A 97 -24.72 -5.14 3.67
N LYS A 98 -23.81 -4.62 2.83
CA LYS A 98 -24.07 -3.55 1.87
C LYS A 98 -25.06 -4.07 0.82
N ALA A 99 -26.30 -3.58 0.84
CA ALA A 99 -27.35 -4.03 -0.07
C ALA A 99 -27.32 -3.28 -1.41
N SER A 100 -26.88 -2.02 -1.42
CA SER A 100 -26.70 -1.27 -2.66
C SER A 100 -25.62 -0.20 -2.56
N PHE A 101 -25.13 0.20 -3.73
CA PHE A 101 -24.29 1.36 -3.95
C PHE A 101 -24.89 2.23 -5.04
N THR A 102 -25.09 3.51 -4.77
CA THR A 102 -25.39 4.52 -5.79
C THR A 102 -24.10 5.26 -6.10
N GLY A 103 -23.64 5.14 -7.34
CA GLY A 103 -22.43 5.78 -7.82
C GLY A 103 -22.60 7.30 -7.99
N PRO A 104 -21.48 8.03 -8.17
CA PRO A 104 -21.50 9.47 -8.44
C PRO A 104 -22.13 9.84 -9.79
N ASP A 105 -22.33 8.85 -10.67
CA ASP A 105 -23.09 8.93 -11.92
C ASP A 105 -24.62 8.74 -11.72
N GLY A 106 -25.07 8.54 -10.48
CA GLY A 106 -26.48 8.30 -10.14
C GLY A 106 -26.96 6.87 -10.43
N LEU A 107 -26.08 5.98 -10.89
CA LEU A 107 -26.42 4.59 -11.18
C LEU A 107 -26.44 3.75 -9.90
N ILE A 108 -27.43 2.86 -9.79
CA ILE A 108 -27.63 2.01 -8.61
C ILE A 108 -27.21 0.57 -8.92
N TYR A 109 -26.24 0.09 -8.16
CA TYR A 109 -25.77 -1.30 -8.14
C TYR A 109 -26.34 -2.00 -6.91
N ARG A 110 -26.93 -3.18 -7.09
CA ARG A 110 -27.50 -3.98 -5.99
C ARG A 110 -26.66 -5.21 -5.72
N TYR A 111 -26.41 -5.48 -4.46
CA TYR A 111 -25.63 -6.64 -4.04
C TYR A 111 -26.57 -7.68 -3.44
N HIS A 112 -26.43 -8.91 -3.91
CA HIS A 112 -27.21 -10.05 -3.45
C HIS A 112 -26.28 -11.01 -2.73
N TYR A 113 -26.78 -11.65 -1.68
CA TYR A 113 -26.02 -12.58 -0.86
C TYR A 113 -26.72 -13.93 -0.78
N ASP A 114 -25.95 -15.00 -0.66
CA ASP A 114 -26.47 -16.34 -0.45
C ASP A 114 -26.84 -16.58 1.04
N ALA A 115 -27.37 -17.77 1.35
CA ALA A 115 -27.76 -18.13 2.71
C ALA A 115 -26.57 -18.19 3.71
N ALA A 116 -25.33 -18.18 3.22
CA ALA A 116 -24.11 -18.14 4.02
C ALA A 116 -23.52 -16.72 4.10
N ASN A 117 -24.26 -15.68 3.70
CA ASN A 117 -23.80 -14.28 3.68
C ASN A 117 -22.57 -14.04 2.78
N ARG A 118 -22.46 -14.80 1.67
CA ARG A 118 -21.45 -14.59 0.64
C ARG A 118 -22.09 -13.93 -0.57
N LEU A 119 -21.34 -13.07 -1.27
CA LEU A 119 -21.84 -12.35 -2.44
C LEU A 119 -22.31 -13.35 -3.52
N SER A 120 -23.58 -13.31 -3.90
CA SER A 120 -24.12 -14.19 -4.95
C SER A 120 -24.27 -13.47 -6.29
N ALA A 121 -24.51 -12.15 -6.27
CA ALA A 121 -24.55 -11.35 -7.48
C ALA A 121 -24.30 -9.85 -7.23
N ILE A 122 -23.76 -9.19 -8.25
CA ILE A 122 -23.82 -7.73 -8.42
C ILE A 122 -24.79 -7.47 -9.58
N GLU A 123 -25.92 -6.85 -9.28
CA GLU A 123 -26.93 -6.44 -10.27
C GLU A 123 -26.70 -5.00 -10.70
N LEU A 124 -26.59 -4.82 -12.01
CA LEU A 124 -26.37 -3.54 -12.66
C LEU A 124 -27.71 -2.79 -12.89
N PRO A 125 -27.67 -1.47 -13.15
CA PRO A 125 -28.85 -0.68 -13.48
C PRO A 125 -29.66 -1.19 -14.68
N ASN A 126 -29.01 -1.84 -15.64
CA ASN A 126 -29.67 -2.41 -16.84
C ASN A 126 -30.30 -3.79 -16.58
N GLY A 127 -30.22 -4.33 -15.35
CA GLY A 127 -30.74 -5.64 -14.96
C GLY A 127 -29.80 -6.82 -15.25
N GLU A 128 -28.66 -6.59 -15.92
CA GLU A 128 -27.62 -7.61 -16.07
C GLU A 128 -26.93 -7.87 -14.72
N ARG A 129 -26.28 -9.03 -14.60
CA ARG A 129 -25.66 -9.48 -13.35
C ARG A 129 -24.28 -10.05 -13.57
N VAL A 130 -23.34 -9.66 -12.71
CA VAL A 130 -22.17 -10.47 -12.39
C VAL A 130 -22.62 -11.50 -11.36
N THR A 131 -22.53 -12.77 -11.68
CA THR A 131 -23.04 -13.87 -10.84
C THR A 131 -21.88 -14.69 -10.27
N TYR A 132 -21.87 -14.88 -8.96
CA TYR A 132 -20.90 -15.71 -8.25
C TYR A 132 -21.50 -17.10 -8.09
N ASN A 133 -21.14 -18.01 -9.00
CA ASN A 133 -21.81 -19.31 -9.16
C ASN A 133 -21.36 -20.37 -8.15
N GLY A 134 -20.20 -20.16 -7.52
CA GLY A 134 -19.59 -21.16 -6.67
C GLY A 134 -18.51 -20.58 -5.78
N TYR A 135 -18.23 -21.32 -4.70
CA TYR A 135 -17.32 -20.92 -3.64
C TYR A 135 -16.56 -22.13 -3.13
N ASP A 136 -15.25 -21.94 -2.95
CA ASP A 136 -14.44 -22.77 -2.07
C ASP A 136 -14.30 -22.03 -0.74
N TRP A 137 -14.98 -22.53 0.30
CA TRP A 137 -15.15 -21.81 1.56
C TRP A 137 -15.82 -20.43 1.35
N ASN A 138 -15.10 -19.33 1.55
CA ASN A 138 -15.55 -17.96 1.37
C ASN A 138 -14.95 -17.29 0.12
N SER A 139 -14.12 -18.03 -0.63
CA SER A 139 -13.47 -17.55 -1.85
C SER A 139 -14.25 -17.98 -3.09
N PRO A 140 -14.61 -17.07 -4.01
CA PRO A 140 -15.39 -17.42 -5.18
C PRO A 140 -14.58 -18.29 -6.16
N ASN A 141 -15.05 -19.50 -6.47
CA ASN A 141 -14.35 -20.40 -7.41
C ASN A 141 -14.87 -20.28 -8.85
N ALA A 142 -16.02 -19.64 -9.07
CA ALA A 142 -16.61 -19.44 -10.38
C ALA A 142 -17.46 -18.16 -10.45
N VAL A 143 -17.17 -17.29 -11.41
CA VAL A 143 -17.91 -16.05 -11.68
C VAL A 143 -18.37 -16.04 -13.13
N THR A 144 -19.62 -15.64 -13.38
CA THR A 144 -20.16 -15.41 -14.73
C THR A 144 -20.45 -13.93 -14.91
N LEU A 145 -19.90 -13.37 -15.97
CA LEU A 145 -20.06 -11.99 -16.35
C LEU A 145 -21.27 -11.84 -17.29
N PRO A 146 -21.85 -10.63 -17.39
CA PRO A 146 -22.83 -10.32 -18.43
C PRO A 146 -22.36 -10.72 -19.83
N GLY A 147 -23.27 -11.36 -20.58
CA GLY A 147 -22.97 -11.92 -21.91
C GLY A 147 -22.37 -13.33 -21.91
N GLY A 148 -21.99 -13.88 -20.76
CA GLY A 148 -21.71 -15.32 -20.59
C GLY A 148 -20.24 -15.71 -20.43
N SER A 149 -19.31 -14.75 -20.52
CA SER A 149 -17.90 -14.98 -20.13
C SER A 149 -17.80 -15.51 -18.70
N ARG A 150 -16.80 -16.37 -18.45
CA ARG A 150 -16.61 -17.01 -17.14
C ARG A 150 -15.20 -16.80 -16.63
N ILE A 151 -15.07 -16.63 -15.31
CA ILE A 151 -13.81 -16.64 -14.59
C ILE A 151 -13.86 -17.79 -13.58
N GLN A 152 -12.84 -18.63 -13.58
CA GLN A 152 -12.69 -19.76 -12.67
C GLN A 152 -11.42 -19.60 -11.87
N TYR A 153 -11.50 -19.92 -10.58
CA TYR A 153 -10.37 -19.88 -9.65
C TYR A 153 -10.15 -21.26 -9.05
N GLN A 154 -8.88 -21.59 -8.84
CA GLN A 154 -8.49 -22.70 -7.96
C GLN A 154 -7.62 -22.17 -6.83
N TYR A 155 -7.69 -22.86 -5.70
CA TYR A 155 -7.01 -22.48 -4.48
C TYR A 155 -6.19 -23.64 -3.92
N ASP A 156 -5.10 -23.32 -3.23
CA ASP A 156 -4.43 -24.27 -2.37
C ASP A 156 -5.09 -24.36 -0.98
N ALA A 157 -4.55 -25.24 -0.12
CA ALA A 157 -5.06 -25.44 1.23
C ALA A 157 -4.96 -24.20 2.15
N LEU A 158 -4.15 -23.19 1.77
CA LEU A 158 -4.03 -21.91 2.46
C LEU A 158 -4.90 -20.82 1.79
N GLN A 159 -5.87 -21.19 0.95
CA GLN A 159 -6.75 -20.25 0.25
C GLN A 159 -6.00 -19.26 -0.66
N ARG A 160 -4.83 -19.64 -1.18
CA ARG A 160 -4.13 -18.85 -2.21
C ARG A 160 -4.55 -19.29 -3.59
N VAL A 161 -4.74 -18.33 -4.48
CA VAL A 161 -4.99 -18.61 -5.89
C VAL A 161 -3.82 -19.37 -6.50
N THR A 162 -4.11 -20.52 -7.10
CA THR A 162 -3.17 -21.35 -7.86
C THR A 162 -3.46 -21.32 -9.36
N GLU A 163 -4.71 -21.10 -9.76
CA GLU A 163 -5.12 -20.97 -11.16
C GLU A 163 -6.22 -19.90 -11.29
N ILE A 164 -6.11 -19.07 -12.33
CA ILE A 164 -7.17 -18.16 -12.80
C ILE A 164 -7.37 -18.46 -14.28
N ARG A 165 -8.57 -18.89 -14.64
CA ARG A 165 -8.94 -19.11 -16.03
C ARG A 165 -10.15 -18.28 -16.41
N SER A 166 -9.98 -17.42 -17.41
CA SER A 166 -11.06 -16.65 -18.02
C SER A 166 -11.39 -17.17 -19.42
N THR A 167 -12.68 -17.29 -19.72
CA THR A 167 -13.18 -17.71 -21.03
C THR A 167 -14.24 -16.75 -21.56
N ASP A 168 -14.33 -16.66 -22.88
CA ASP A 168 -15.36 -15.90 -23.58
C ASP A 168 -16.74 -16.63 -23.53
N PRO A 169 -17.82 -16.05 -24.07
CA PRO A 169 -19.12 -16.70 -24.07
C PRO A 169 -19.18 -18.05 -24.80
N ILE A 170 -18.33 -18.28 -25.80
CA ILE A 170 -18.26 -19.56 -26.54
C ILE A 170 -17.22 -20.54 -25.95
N GLN A 171 -16.65 -20.19 -24.79
CA GLN A 171 -15.71 -20.97 -23.99
C GLN A 171 -14.27 -21.03 -24.51
N ASP A 172 -13.89 -20.11 -25.40
CA ASP A 172 -12.48 -19.93 -25.79
C ASP A 172 -11.71 -19.24 -24.66
N THR A 173 -10.48 -19.70 -24.41
CA THR A 173 -9.63 -19.16 -23.34
C THR A 173 -9.20 -17.73 -23.66
N LEU A 174 -9.52 -16.80 -22.75
CA LEU A 174 -9.08 -15.41 -22.78
C LEU A 174 -7.84 -15.19 -21.93
N MET A 175 -7.71 -15.88 -20.79
CA MET A 175 -6.58 -15.80 -19.86
C MET A 175 -6.47 -17.13 -19.11
N ASP A 176 -5.28 -17.70 -18.97
CA ASP A 176 -5.03 -18.92 -18.18
C ASP A 176 -3.72 -18.74 -17.41
N TYR A 177 -3.83 -18.31 -16.16
CA TYR A 177 -2.71 -17.98 -15.29
C TYR A 177 -2.59 -19.04 -14.20
N ARG A 178 -1.41 -19.63 -14.04
CA ARG A 178 -1.13 -20.64 -13.00
C ARG A 178 0.10 -20.24 -12.20
N TYR A 179 0.04 -20.45 -10.90
CA TYR A 179 1.05 -19.97 -9.96
C TYR A 179 1.72 -21.12 -9.23
N GLU A 180 3.05 -21.12 -9.27
CA GLU A 180 3.87 -21.95 -8.40
C GLU A 180 4.45 -21.08 -7.28
N ARG A 181 4.58 -21.66 -6.09
CA ARG A 181 5.04 -20.94 -4.91
C ARG A 181 6.15 -21.70 -4.20
N SER A 182 7.06 -20.94 -3.61
CA SER A 182 8.01 -21.47 -2.64
C SER A 182 7.28 -21.95 -1.37
N PRO A 183 7.92 -22.78 -0.52
CA PRO A 183 7.38 -23.09 0.81
C PRO A 183 7.14 -21.86 1.69
N ALA A 184 7.89 -20.78 1.48
CA ALA A 184 7.69 -19.50 2.19
C ALA A 184 6.49 -18.70 1.66
N GLY A 185 6.02 -19.02 0.44
CA GLY A 185 4.77 -18.53 -0.14
C GLY A 185 4.92 -17.53 -1.27
N SER A 186 6.14 -17.06 -1.54
CA SER A 186 6.50 -16.24 -2.71
C SER A 186 6.22 -16.98 -4.01
N ILE A 187 5.74 -16.27 -5.02
CA ILE A 187 5.48 -16.85 -6.35
C ILE A 187 6.80 -17.07 -7.08
N THR A 188 7.14 -18.31 -7.38
CA THR A 188 8.37 -18.68 -8.11
C THR A 188 8.16 -18.84 -9.60
N ALA A 189 6.92 -19.12 -10.03
CA ALA A 189 6.57 -19.16 -11.44
C ALA A 189 5.13 -18.66 -11.67
N LYS A 190 4.92 -18.03 -12.83
CA LYS A 190 3.60 -17.68 -13.34
C LYS A 190 3.51 -18.18 -14.79
N LEU A 191 2.77 -19.25 -15.01
CA LEU A 191 2.50 -19.77 -16.35
C LEU A 191 1.33 -19.00 -16.93
N THR A 192 1.42 -18.58 -18.20
CA THR A 192 0.40 -17.78 -18.87
C THR A 192 0.14 -18.27 -20.29
N GLU A 193 -0.95 -17.82 -20.92
CA GLU A 193 -1.24 -18.15 -22.32
C GLU A 193 -0.21 -17.58 -23.33
N HIS A 194 0.65 -16.66 -22.90
CA HIS A 194 1.69 -16.05 -23.72
C HIS A 194 3.12 -16.45 -23.29
N GLY A 195 3.25 -17.46 -22.41
CA GLY A 195 4.52 -18.03 -21.98
C GLY A 195 4.73 -17.98 -20.46
N ASP A 196 5.82 -18.58 -20.01
CA ASP A 196 6.07 -18.78 -18.57
C ASP A 196 7.03 -17.74 -18.02
N TYR A 197 6.69 -17.22 -16.84
CA TYR A 197 7.57 -16.39 -16.03
C TYR A 197 8.22 -17.23 -14.94
N GLN A 198 9.50 -16.97 -14.67
CA GLN A 198 10.21 -17.52 -13.52
C GLN A 198 10.73 -16.38 -12.65
N TYR A 199 10.61 -16.52 -11.34
CA TYR A 199 11.00 -15.51 -10.37
C TYR A 199 12.04 -16.08 -9.41
N GLN A 200 13.11 -15.33 -9.20
CA GLN A 200 14.16 -15.68 -8.26
C GLN A 200 14.20 -14.67 -7.11
N TYR A 201 14.47 -15.18 -5.90
CA TYR A 201 14.50 -14.39 -4.67
C TYR A 201 15.80 -14.60 -3.91
N ASP A 202 16.23 -13.60 -3.15
CA ASP A 202 17.28 -13.78 -2.15
C ASP A 202 16.74 -14.33 -0.82
N LEU A 203 17.62 -14.50 0.17
CA LEU A 203 17.26 -15.06 1.48
C LEU A 203 16.32 -14.17 2.32
N LEU A 204 16.14 -12.90 1.95
CA LEU A 204 15.21 -11.96 2.58
C LEU A 204 13.89 -11.87 1.82
N ASP A 205 13.65 -12.78 0.87
CA ASP A 205 12.47 -12.84 0.01
C ASP A 205 12.33 -11.62 -0.92
N ARG A 206 13.45 -10.97 -1.26
CA ARG A 206 13.48 -9.86 -2.23
C ARG A 206 13.70 -10.41 -3.62
N LEU A 207 12.95 -9.91 -4.59
CA LEU A 207 13.03 -10.37 -5.98
C LEU A 207 14.36 -9.95 -6.62
N ILE A 208 15.20 -10.92 -6.99
CA ILE A 208 16.50 -10.70 -7.65
C ILE A 208 16.49 -11.02 -9.14
N GLY A 209 15.44 -11.67 -9.64
CA GLY A 209 15.28 -11.90 -11.07
C GLY A 209 13.84 -12.22 -11.46
N ALA A 210 13.51 -11.89 -12.71
CA ALA A 210 12.28 -12.27 -13.37
C ALA A 210 12.59 -12.58 -14.84
N ASP A 211 12.48 -13.85 -15.21
CA ASP A 211 12.56 -14.28 -16.60
C ASP A 211 11.20 -13.98 -17.25
N ASN A 212 11.21 -13.27 -18.37
CA ASN A 212 9.99 -12.80 -19.02
C ASN A 212 9.83 -13.47 -20.41
N PRO A 213 8.66 -14.04 -20.73
CA PRO A 213 8.49 -14.77 -21.98
C PRO A 213 8.47 -13.89 -23.24
N SER A 214 8.22 -12.58 -23.10
CA SER A 214 8.11 -11.69 -24.27
C SER A 214 8.65 -10.27 -24.09
N LEU A 215 8.91 -9.83 -22.86
CA LEU A 215 9.72 -8.63 -22.59
C LEU A 215 11.14 -9.05 -22.21
N ASP A 216 12.02 -8.08 -22.00
CA ASP A 216 13.38 -8.36 -21.54
C ASP A 216 13.38 -8.95 -20.13
N ASP A 217 14.31 -9.89 -19.87
CA ASP A 217 14.53 -10.43 -18.54
C ASP A 217 14.99 -9.33 -17.57
N GLU A 218 14.53 -9.43 -16.33
CA GLU A 218 14.84 -8.48 -15.27
C GLU A 218 15.78 -9.13 -14.25
N SER A 219 16.80 -8.43 -13.77
CA SER A 219 17.60 -8.88 -12.63
C SER A 219 17.99 -7.71 -11.75
N TYR A 220 18.12 -7.98 -10.45
CA TYR A 220 18.28 -6.98 -9.41
C TYR A 220 19.27 -7.44 -8.34
N SER A 221 20.01 -6.49 -7.78
CA SER A 221 20.72 -6.68 -6.52
C SER A 221 20.33 -5.58 -5.54
N TYR A 222 20.52 -5.83 -4.25
CA TYR A 222 20.13 -4.90 -3.19
C TYR A 222 21.25 -4.70 -2.18
N ASP A 223 21.26 -3.54 -1.54
CA ASP A 223 22.02 -3.32 -0.32
C ASP A 223 21.31 -3.94 0.90
N PRO A 224 21.90 -3.94 2.10
CA PRO A 224 21.26 -4.47 3.31
C PRO A 224 19.96 -3.75 3.74
N LEU A 225 19.74 -2.51 3.29
CA LEU A 225 18.55 -1.71 3.59
C LEU A 225 17.45 -1.89 2.52
N GLY A 226 17.68 -2.75 1.52
CA GLY A 226 16.72 -3.03 0.45
C GLY A 226 16.75 -2.03 -0.70
N ASN A 227 17.71 -1.10 -0.74
CA ASN A 227 17.87 -0.23 -1.90
C ASN A 227 18.40 -1.04 -3.08
N ARG A 228 17.83 -0.86 -4.26
CA ARG A 228 18.26 -1.54 -5.49
C ARG A 228 19.65 -1.04 -5.90
N LYS A 229 20.66 -1.89 -5.87
CA LYS A 229 22.03 -1.57 -6.25
C LYS A 229 22.28 -1.67 -7.76
N THR A 230 21.69 -2.67 -8.40
CA THR A 230 21.82 -2.88 -9.85
C THR A 230 20.49 -3.30 -10.47
N SER A 231 20.39 -3.09 -11.78
CA SER A 231 19.34 -3.66 -12.62
C SER A 231 19.94 -4.15 -13.94
N ALA A 232 19.44 -5.25 -14.51
CA ALA A 232 19.89 -5.79 -15.80
C ALA A 232 19.97 -4.72 -16.90
N ASN A 233 18.98 -3.84 -16.93
CA ASN A 233 18.76 -2.89 -18.03
C ASN A 233 19.46 -1.54 -17.82
N VAL A 234 20.25 -1.40 -16.75
CA VAL A 234 20.98 -0.17 -16.43
C VAL A 234 22.42 -0.53 -16.04
N ALA A 235 23.39 -0.03 -16.79
CA ALA A 235 24.80 -0.18 -16.44
C ALA A 235 25.18 0.63 -15.20
N GLY A 236 25.96 0.02 -14.31
CA GLY A 236 26.54 0.66 -13.12
C GLY A 236 25.69 0.52 -11.85
N GLU A 237 26.33 0.83 -10.72
CA GLU A 237 25.70 0.77 -9.40
C GLU A 237 24.90 2.05 -9.13
N TRP A 238 23.70 1.87 -8.59
CA TRP A 238 22.82 2.95 -8.16
C TRP A 238 23.37 3.54 -6.86
N GLN A 239 23.32 4.86 -6.75
CA GLN A 239 23.88 5.61 -5.63
C GLN A 239 22.76 6.16 -4.76
N TYR A 240 22.93 6.05 -3.44
CA TYR A 240 21.96 6.47 -2.44
C TYR A 240 22.66 7.31 -1.38
N ASP A 241 21.89 8.15 -0.71
CA ASP A 241 22.37 8.78 0.52
C ASP A 241 22.03 7.94 1.77
N LEU A 242 22.40 8.47 2.95
CA LEU A 242 22.19 7.80 4.24
C LEU A 242 20.71 7.65 4.63
N ASN A 243 19.80 8.37 3.97
CA ASN A 243 18.36 8.31 4.20
C ASN A 243 17.65 7.43 3.16
N ASN A 244 18.39 6.57 2.46
CA ASN A 244 17.90 5.68 1.40
C ASN A 244 17.35 6.41 0.16
N ARG A 245 17.64 7.70 -0.02
CA ARG A 245 17.18 8.48 -1.19
C ARG A 245 18.06 8.16 -2.39
N LEU A 246 17.45 7.77 -3.52
CA LEU A 246 18.17 7.44 -4.74
C LEU A 246 18.73 8.73 -5.35
N LEU A 247 20.04 8.88 -5.42
CA LEU A 247 20.70 10.06 -5.97
C LEU A 247 20.99 9.94 -7.46
N VAL A 248 21.49 8.78 -7.91
CA VAL A 248 21.95 8.57 -9.29
C VAL A 248 21.79 7.12 -9.72
N TYR A 249 21.35 6.88 -10.95
CA TYR A 249 21.57 5.63 -11.66
C TYR A 249 21.64 5.86 -13.18
N GLY A 250 22.55 5.18 -13.88
CA GLY A 250 22.74 5.38 -15.33
C GLY A 250 22.98 6.86 -15.68
N ASN A 251 22.11 7.45 -16.49
CA ASN A 251 22.13 8.87 -16.87
C ASN A 251 21.05 9.70 -16.14
N GLN A 252 20.54 9.20 -15.02
CA GLN A 252 19.46 9.78 -14.23
C GLN A 252 20.01 10.28 -12.89
N SER A 253 19.58 11.46 -12.46
CA SER A 253 19.89 12.00 -11.12
C SER A 253 18.67 12.63 -10.47
N PHE A 254 18.67 12.64 -9.13
CA PHE A 254 17.53 13.07 -8.33
C PHE A 254 17.95 13.97 -7.18
N GLN A 255 17.08 14.91 -6.84
CA GLN A 255 17.22 15.75 -5.66
C GLN A 255 15.97 15.66 -4.79
N TYR A 256 16.14 15.93 -3.49
CA TYR A 256 15.08 15.79 -2.50
C TYR A 256 15.04 17.01 -1.57
N ASP A 257 13.85 17.32 -1.05
CA ASP A 257 13.71 18.29 0.03
C ASP A 257 14.09 17.68 1.40
N ASP A 258 14.05 18.52 2.44
CA ASP A 258 14.39 18.11 3.81
C ASP A 258 13.38 17.13 4.42
N ASN A 259 12.15 17.05 3.89
CA ASN A 259 11.16 16.04 4.28
C ASN A 259 11.33 14.72 3.52
N GLY A 260 12.25 14.65 2.55
CA GLY A 260 12.54 13.46 1.76
C GLY A 260 11.67 13.29 0.52
N ASN A 261 10.98 14.33 0.06
CA ASN A 261 10.24 14.27 -1.20
C ASN A 261 11.17 14.57 -2.38
N GLN A 262 11.06 13.81 -3.47
CA GLN A 262 11.85 14.03 -4.67
C GLN A 262 11.43 15.34 -5.36
N ILE A 263 12.27 16.37 -5.34
CA ILE A 263 11.97 17.69 -5.93
C ILE A 263 12.52 17.86 -7.35
N GLU A 264 13.47 17.03 -7.77
CA GLU A 264 13.99 17.05 -9.13
C GLU A 264 14.28 15.64 -9.63
N HIS A 265 13.92 15.37 -10.88
CA HIS A 265 14.36 14.20 -11.65
C HIS A 265 14.97 14.69 -12.96
N GLN A 266 16.27 14.45 -13.13
CA GLN A 266 17.03 14.80 -14.32
C GLN A 266 17.35 13.54 -15.14
N THR A 267 17.07 13.60 -16.44
CA THR A 267 17.41 12.60 -17.46
C THR A 267 18.33 13.25 -18.50
N GLY A 268 19.64 13.00 -18.42
CA GLY A 268 20.60 13.66 -19.30
C GLY A 268 20.54 15.19 -19.17
N SER A 269 20.11 15.90 -20.22
CA SER A 269 19.98 17.36 -20.22
C SER A 269 18.57 17.88 -19.91
N SER A 270 17.59 17.00 -19.69
CA SER A 270 16.22 17.38 -19.36
C SER A 270 15.90 17.10 -17.90
N SER A 271 15.09 17.96 -17.28
CA SER A 271 14.63 17.75 -15.91
C SER A 271 13.11 17.95 -15.76
N ARG A 272 12.60 17.39 -14.66
CA ARG A 272 11.27 17.62 -14.10
C ARG A 272 11.42 18.09 -12.67
N HIS A 273 10.64 19.09 -12.29
CA HIS A 273 10.58 19.61 -10.93
C HIS A 273 9.25 19.26 -10.29
N PHE A 274 9.27 18.87 -9.02
CA PHE A 274 8.10 18.41 -8.28
C PHE A 274 7.87 19.34 -7.09
N VAL A 275 6.63 19.77 -6.91
CA VAL A 275 6.23 20.71 -5.88
C VAL A 275 5.20 20.04 -4.98
N TYR A 276 5.46 20.10 -3.68
CA TYR A 276 4.69 19.43 -2.64
C TYR A 276 3.95 20.44 -1.75
N ASP A 277 2.81 20.04 -1.21
CA ASP A 277 2.15 20.80 -0.14
C ASP A 277 2.76 20.51 1.25
N ILE A 278 2.22 21.15 2.29
CA ILE A 278 2.71 21.02 3.69
C ILE A 278 2.44 19.61 4.27
N LYS A 279 1.61 18.79 3.62
CA LYS A 279 1.42 17.37 3.96
C LYS A 279 2.26 16.45 3.06
N ASP A 280 3.25 17.00 2.37
CA ASP A 280 4.15 16.26 1.48
C ASP A 280 3.43 15.53 0.34
N ARG A 281 2.33 16.11 -0.16
CA ARG A 281 1.59 15.57 -1.33
C ARG A 281 1.98 16.31 -2.59
N LEU A 282 2.23 15.59 -3.68
CA LEU A 282 2.62 16.17 -4.96
C LEU A 282 1.48 17.03 -5.54
N ILE A 283 1.63 18.36 -5.55
CA ILE A 283 0.58 19.28 -6.05
C ILE A 283 0.87 19.84 -7.43
N ARG A 284 2.13 19.81 -7.88
CA ARG A 284 2.49 20.32 -9.21
C ARG A 284 3.76 19.68 -9.74
N VAL A 285 3.79 19.46 -11.04
CA VAL A 285 4.99 19.05 -11.79
C VAL A 285 5.29 20.09 -12.85
N GLU A 286 6.54 20.49 -12.96
CA GLU A 286 7.03 21.48 -13.92
C GLU A 286 8.11 20.86 -14.81
N ASP A 287 8.24 21.35 -16.04
CA ASP A 287 9.33 20.99 -16.92
C ASP A 287 10.65 21.71 -16.54
N GLN A 288 11.71 21.45 -17.30
CA GLN A 288 13.02 22.06 -17.11
C GLN A 288 13.01 23.61 -17.22
N ASN A 289 11.99 24.19 -17.84
CA ASN A 289 11.86 25.63 -18.04
C ASN A 289 10.89 26.28 -17.02
N GLY A 290 10.38 25.51 -16.05
CA GLY A 290 9.38 25.96 -15.08
C GLY A 290 7.95 26.02 -15.64
N SER A 291 7.69 25.44 -16.81
CA SER A 291 6.33 25.36 -17.36
C SER A 291 5.58 24.21 -16.70
N THR A 292 4.35 24.47 -16.25
CA THR A 292 3.50 23.47 -15.60
C THR A 292 3.15 22.33 -16.56
N VAL A 293 3.50 21.11 -16.15
CA VAL A 293 3.14 19.84 -16.81
C VAL A 293 1.81 19.35 -16.27
N ALA A 294 1.65 19.38 -14.95
CA ALA A 294 0.49 18.86 -14.25
C ALA A 294 0.26 19.59 -12.92
N GLU A 295 -1.00 19.74 -12.52
CA GLU A 295 -1.40 20.19 -11.18
C GLU A 295 -2.37 19.21 -10.55
N TYR A 296 -2.32 19.08 -9.23
CA TYR A 296 -3.13 18.15 -8.45
C TYR A 296 -3.70 18.84 -7.22
N TYR A 297 -4.86 18.37 -6.76
CA TYR A 297 -5.47 18.84 -5.53
C TYR A 297 -6.10 17.70 -4.76
N TYR A 298 -6.08 17.82 -3.44
CA TYR A 298 -6.43 16.75 -2.52
C TYR A 298 -7.37 17.26 -1.44
N ASP A 299 -8.27 16.38 -1.02
CA ASP A 299 -9.05 16.61 0.19
C ASP A 299 -8.18 16.50 1.45
N PRO A 300 -8.70 16.82 2.65
CA PRO A 300 -7.93 16.72 3.90
C PRO A 300 -7.42 15.32 4.24
N PHE A 301 -8.02 14.27 3.68
CA PHE A 301 -7.73 12.85 3.94
C PHE A 301 -6.71 12.26 2.96
N GLY A 302 -6.25 13.03 1.98
CA GLY A 302 -5.24 12.62 1.01
C GLY A 302 -5.81 12.10 -0.32
N ARG A 303 -7.13 12.12 -0.51
CA ARG A 303 -7.73 11.65 -1.77
C ARG A 303 -7.60 12.75 -2.82
N ARG A 304 -7.01 12.45 -3.97
CA ARG A 304 -6.85 13.39 -5.08
C ARG A 304 -8.19 13.75 -5.70
N LEU A 305 -8.70 14.95 -5.45
CA LEU A 305 -9.99 15.42 -5.94
C LEU A 305 -9.96 15.81 -7.41
N TRP A 306 -8.86 16.37 -7.91
CA TRP A 306 -8.71 16.65 -9.33
C TRP A 306 -7.26 16.66 -9.77
N LYS A 307 -7.06 16.48 -11.08
CA LYS A 307 -5.81 16.77 -11.78
C LYS A 307 -6.06 17.69 -12.97
N GLN A 308 -5.06 18.47 -13.34
CA GLN A 308 -5.10 19.33 -14.52
C GLN A 308 -3.85 19.15 -15.36
N VAL A 309 -4.02 18.78 -16.63
CA VAL A 309 -2.94 18.50 -17.58
C VAL A 309 -3.26 19.19 -18.90
N GLY A 310 -2.33 20.00 -19.41
CA GLY A 310 -2.52 20.70 -20.69
C GLY A 310 -3.80 21.56 -20.76
N GLY A 311 -4.24 22.11 -19.64
CA GLY A 311 -5.49 22.90 -19.52
C GLY A 311 -6.77 22.06 -19.39
N THR A 312 -6.69 20.73 -19.43
CA THR A 312 -7.84 19.84 -19.19
C THR A 312 -7.87 19.40 -17.74
N ARG A 313 -9.00 19.62 -17.05
CA ARG A 313 -9.20 19.20 -15.67
C ARG A 313 -10.07 17.94 -15.61
N THR A 314 -9.56 16.94 -14.90
CA THR A 314 -10.27 15.71 -14.55
C THR A 314 -10.52 15.69 -13.05
N HIS A 315 -11.77 15.53 -12.65
CA HIS A 315 -12.19 15.38 -11.26
C HIS A 315 -12.37 13.90 -10.92
N PHE A 316 -12.08 13.53 -9.68
CA PHE A 316 -12.15 12.15 -9.20
C PHE A 316 -13.14 12.02 -8.05
N ALA A 317 -13.96 10.98 -8.09
CA ALA A 317 -14.89 10.63 -7.01
C ALA A 317 -14.46 9.34 -6.31
N TYR A 318 -14.67 9.29 -5.00
CA TYR A 318 -14.26 8.15 -4.16
C TYR A 318 -15.45 7.58 -3.37
N ALA A 319 -15.39 6.27 -3.13
CA ALA A 319 -16.25 5.51 -2.24
C ALA A 319 -15.39 4.69 -1.26
N ASP A 320 -16.03 3.81 -0.48
CA ASP A 320 -15.35 2.99 0.53
C ASP A 320 -14.29 2.08 -0.12
N GLU A 321 -14.56 1.57 -1.33
CA GLU A 321 -13.64 0.74 -2.10
C GLU A 321 -12.59 1.54 -2.90
N GLY A 322 -12.57 2.88 -2.84
CA GLY A 322 -11.58 3.72 -3.52
C GLY A 322 -12.12 4.56 -4.68
N LEU A 323 -11.31 4.75 -5.74
CA LEU A 323 -11.65 5.59 -6.89
C LEU A 323 -12.82 4.99 -7.69
N VAL A 324 -13.99 5.63 -7.68
CA VAL A 324 -15.20 5.12 -8.35
C VAL A 324 -15.62 5.90 -9.58
N GLY A 325 -14.96 7.02 -9.90
CA GLY A 325 -15.21 7.70 -11.17
C GLY A 325 -14.33 8.89 -11.46
N GLU A 326 -14.28 9.22 -12.75
CA GLU A 326 -13.62 10.37 -13.34
C GLU A 326 -14.65 11.25 -14.06
N PHE A 327 -14.52 12.56 -13.92
CA PHE A 327 -15.46 13.56 -14.39
C PHE A 327 -14.74 14.72 -15.07
N ASP A 328 -15.37 15.33 -16.06
CA ASP A 328 -14.84 16.54 -16.69
C ASP A 328 -15.00 17.78 -15.79
N ALA A 329 -14.49 18.92 -16.25
CA ALA A 329 -14.56 20.20 -15.51
C ALA A 329 -15.99 20.71 -15.21
N ASN A 330 -17.01 20.15 -15.87
CA ASN A 330 -18.42 20.50 -15.66
C ASN A 330 -19.16 19.45 -14.81
N GLY A 331 -18.48 18.40 -14.35
CA GLY A 331 -19.07 17.30 -13.60
C GLY A 331 -19.77 16.25 -14.47
N ASN A 332 -19.50 16.21 -15.78
CA ASN A 332 -20.00 15.11 -16.62
C ASN A 332 -19.11 13.88 -16.46
N VAL A 333 -19.72 12.70 -16.44
CA VAL A 333 -19.01 11.41 -16.31
C VAL A 333 -18.10 11.18 -17.52
N ILE A 334 -16.82 10.93 -17.26
CA ILE A 334 -15.85 10.40 -18.23
C ILE A 334 -15.85 8.86 -18.15
N LYS A 335 -15.72 8.33 -16.93
CA LYS A 335 -15.82 6.90 -16.63
C LYS A 335 -16.14 6.63 -15.17
N THR A 336 -16.76 5.50 -14.88
CA THR A 336 -16.93 5.01 -13.51
C THR A 336 -16.36 3.60 -13.34
N TYR A 337 -16.01 3.26 -12.10
CA TYR A 337 -15.42 1.98 -11.72
C TYR A 337 -16.31 1.27 -10.71
N GLY A 338 -16.49 -0.03 -10.89
CA GLY A 338 -17.16 -0.91 -9.94
C GLY A 338 -16.18 -1.90 -9.33
N TYR A 339 -16.21 -2.01 -8.01
CA TYR A 339 -15.40 -2.97 -7.24
C TYR A 339 -16.31 -4.03 -6.60
N GLN A 340 -15.71 -5.15 -6.22
CA GLN A 340 -16.40 -6.10 -5.36
C GLN A 340 -16.70 -5.43 -4.00
N PRO A 341 -17.94 -5.47 -3.49
CA PRO A 341 -18.29 -4.81 -2.24
C PRO A 341 -17.44 -5.32 -1.08
N GLY A 342 -16.92 -4.38 -0.27
CA GLY A 342 -16.08 -4.70 0.89
C GLY A 342 -14.65 -5.10 0.54
N SER A 343 -14.19 -4.90 -0.71
CA SER A 343 -12.78 -5.00 -1.04
C SER A 343 -11.95 -3.92 -0.34
N LEU A 344 -10.64 -4.17 -0.19
CA LEU A 344 -9.69 -3.13 0.19
C LEU A 344 -9.62 -2.03 -0.88
N TRP A 345 -9.00 -0.90 -0.52
CA TRP A 345 -8.87 0.29 -1.37
C TRP A 345 -8.33 -0.05 -2.76
N THR A 346 -9.21 0.04 -3.76
CA THR A 346 -8.99 -0.19 -5.20
C THR A 346 -8.36 -1.54 -5.57
N THR A 347 -8.60 -2.59 -4.78
CA THR A 347 -7.91 -3.88 -5.02
C THR A 347 -8.66 -4.82 -5.94
N ASN A 348 -10.00 -4.81 -5.99
CA ASN A 348 -10.76 -5.79 -6.79
C ASN A 348 -11.73 -5.12 -7.78
N PRO A 349 -11.21 -4.50 -8.86
CA PRO A 349 -12.05 -3.92 -9.88
C PRO A 349 -12.79 -5.02 -10.65
N VAL A 350 -14.10 -4.85 -10.81
CA VAL A 350 -15.02 -5.78 -11.50
C VAL A 350 -15.34 -5.26 -12.90
N PHE A 351 -15.65 -3.98 -13.01
CA PHE A 351 -15.91 -3.33 -14.29
C PHE A 351 -15.44 -1.88 -14.33
N GLN A 352 -15.25 -1.37 -15.54
CA GLN A 352 -15.34 0.05 -15.82
C GLN A 352 -16.55 0.33 -16.73
N HIS A 353 -17.17 1.49 -16.55
CA HIS A 353 -18.34 1.92 -17.28
C HIS A 353 -18.02 3.22 -18.02
N VAL A 354 -18.11 3.19 -19.36
CA VAL A 354 -17.73 4.29 -20.24
C VAL A 354 -18.75 4.41 -21.36
N ASN A 355 -19.26 5.62 -21.62
CA ASN A 355 -20.24 5.89 -22.68
C ASN A 355 -21.47 4.95 -22.67
N GLY A 356 -21.96 4.58 -21.49
CA GLY A 356 -23.13 3.70 -21.34
C GLY A 356 -22.84 2.21 -21.53
N GLN A 357 -21.56 1.81 -21.62
CA GLN A 357 -21.14 0.42 -21.83
C GLN A 357 -20.27 -0.06 -20.67
N TYR A 358 -20.49 -1.31 -20.25
CA TYR A 358 -19.68 -1.98 -19.24
C TYR A 358 -18.55 -2.79 -19.90
N TYR A 359 -17.38 -2.72 -19.30
CA TYR A 359 -16.20 -3.50 -19.67
C TYR A 359 -15.67 -4.24 -18.45
N TRP A 360 -15.45 -5.55 -18.58
CA TRP A 360 -15.20 -6.45 -17.45
C TRP A 360 -13.72 -6.72 -17.27
N TYR A 361 -13.23 -6.48 -16.06
CA TYR A 361 -11.83 -6.70 -15.72
C TYR A 361 -11.52 -8.20 -15.63
N GLN A 362 -10.39 -8.58 -16.22
CA GLN A 362 -9.73 -9.87 -16.00
C GLN A 362 -8.44 -9.58 -15.23
N ASN A 363 -8.41 -9.98 -13.96
CA ASN A 363 -7.35 -9.62 -13.03
C ASN A 363 -6.44 -10.81 -12.72
N ASP A 364 -5.21 -10.53 -12.32
CA ASP A 364 -4.29 -11.52 -11.78
C ASP A 364 -4.56 -11.81 -10.28
N HIS A 365 -3.69 -12.60 -9.65
CA HIS A 365 -3.80 -12.98 -8.24
C HIS A 365 -3.63 -11.83 -7.23
N LEU A 366 -3.01 -10.70 -7.60
CA LEU A 366 -3.00 -9.48 -6.78
C LEU A 366 -4.24 -8.63 -7.04
N ALA A 367 -5.08 -9.07 -7.98
CA ALA A 367 -6.20 -8.34 -8.55
C ALA A 367 -5.78 -7.10 -9.38
N THR A 368 -4.59 -7.18 -9.99
CA THR A 368 -4.11 -6.24 -11.01
C THR A 368 -4.78 -6.52 -12.35
N ALA A 369 -5.37 -5.49 -12.97
CA ALA A 369 -6.00 -5.58 -14.28
C ALA A 369 -5.02 -6.03 -15.38
N GLN A 370 -5.30 -7.18 -16.01
CA GLN A 370 -4.54 -7.70 -17.16
C GLN A 370 -5.27 -7.47 -18.48
N LYS A 371 -6.61 -7.63 -18.48
CA LYS A 371 -7.46 -7.43 -19.67
C LYS A 371 -8.80 -6.78 -19.31
N LEU A 372 -9.42 -6.12 -20.29
CA LEU A 372 -10.82 -5.72 -20.26
C LEU A 372 -11.55 -6.29 -21.46
N ILE A 373 -12.75 -6.82 -21.21
CA ILE A 373 -13.58 -7.44 -22.24
C ILE A 373 -14.97 -6.80 -22.32
N THR A 374 -15.57 -6.85 -23.50
CA THR A 374 -17.00 -6.53 -23.70
C THR A 374 -17.90 -7.68 -23.24
N ASN A 375 -19.22 -7.46 -23.17
CA ASN A 375 -20.21 -8.54 -22.92
C ASN A 375 -20.08 -9.71 -23.92
N ASN A 376 -19.61 -9.45 -25.14
CA ASN A 376 -19.43 -10.49 -26.16
C ASN A 376 -18.08 -11.21 -26.05
N GLY A 377 -17.28 -10.96 -25.02
CA GLY A 377 -15.97 -11.59 -24.82
C GLY A 377 -14.81 -10.98 -25.62
N VAL A 378 -15.06 -9.92 -26.40
CA VAL A 378 -13.99 -9.23 -27.16
C VAL A 378 -13.08 -8.47 -26.21
N VAL A 379 -11.77 -8.76 -26.26
CA VAL A 379 -10.73 -8.02 -25.52
C VAL A 379 -10.54 -6.63 -26.15
N VAL A 380 -10.78 -5.58 -25.36
CA VAL A 380 -10.67 -4.18 -25.79
C VAL A 380 -9.52 -3.43 -25.12
N TRP A 381 -8.94 -4.00 -24.07
CA TRP A 381 -7.68 -3.54 -23.49
C TRP A 381 -6.93 -4.75 -22.94
N ALA A 382 -5.61 -4.75 -23.12
CA ALA A 382 -4.73 -5.76 -22.59
C ALA A 382 -3.36 -5.14 -22.30
N GLY A 383 -2.80 -5.45 -21.15
CA GLY A 383 -1.48 -4.98 -20.73
C GLY A 383 -0.60 -6.11 -20.26
N GLN A 384 0.70 -6.00 -20.52
CA GLN A 384 1.73 -6.87 -19.98
C GLN A 384 2.64 -6.06 -19.06
N GLN A 385 2.81 -6.52 -17.82
CA GLN A 385 3.53 -5.77 -16.78
C GLN A 385 4.94 -6.32 -16.57
N GLU A 386 5.92 -5.42 -16.40
CA GLU A 386 7.20 -5.70 -15.74
C GLU A 386 6.97 -5.97 -14.25
N VAL A 387 7.88 -6.67 -13.57
CA VAL A 387 7.62 -7.15 -12.20
C VAL A 387 7.44 -6.02 -11.17
N PHE A 388 8.05 -4.85 -11.39
CA PHE A 388 7.86 -3.65 -10.56
C PHE A 388 6.76 -2.70 -11.09
N GLY A 389 5.90 -3.18 -11.98
CA GLY A 389 4.62 -2.54 -12.22
C GLY A 389 4.51 -1.73 -13.49
N LYS A 390 5.62 -1.54 -14.22
CA LYS A 390 5.61 -0.79 -15.50
C LYS A 390 4.80 -1.57 -16.53
N MET A 391 3.75 -0.92 -17.05
CA MET A 391 2.75 -1.56 -17.91
C MET A 391 3.03 -1.29 -19.39
N HIS A 392 3.08 -2.35 -20.19
CA HIS A 392 3.15 -2.32 -21.65
C HIS A 392 1.78 -2.66 -22.23
N VAL A 393 1.06 -1.64 -22.71
CA VAL A 393 -0.29 -1.84 -23.26
C VAL A 393 -0.20 -2.41 -24.67
N GLN A 394 -0.80 -3.58 -24.89
CA GLN A 394 -0.80 -4.30 -26.16
C GLN A 394 -2.07 -4.02 -26.98
N ILE A 395 -3.21 -3.79 -26.32
CA ILE A 395 -4.49 -3.49 -26.96
C ILE A 395 -5.05 -2.20 -26.35
N THR A 396 -5.45 -1.26 -27.21
CA THR A 396 -5.83 0.12 -26.85
C THR A 396 -7.23 0.51 -27.38
N GLY A 397 -8.19 -0.40 -27.30
CA GLY A 397 -9.60 -0.11 -27.67
C GLY A 397 -10.33 0.75 -26.64
N ILE A 398 -9.92 0.68 -25.37
CA ILE A 398 -10.37 1.57 -24.30
C ILE A 398 -9.20 1.90 -23.37
N GLU A 399 -9.21 3.10 -22.77
CA GLU A 399 -8.20 3.50 -21.80
C GLU A 399 -8.46 2.85 -20.43
N ASN A 400 -7.40 2.33 -19.81
CA ASN A 400 -7.39 1.85 -18.44
C ASN A 400 -6.14 2.34 -17.70
N ASN A 401 -6.38 3.12 -16.65
CA ASN A 401 -5.34 3.75 -15.85
C ASN A 401 -5.08 3.02 -14.52
N LEU A 402 -5.91 2.04 -14.14
CA LEU A 402 -5.62 1.22 -12.96
C LEU A 402 -4.34 0.40 -13.17
N ARG A 403 -3.52 0.30 -12.12
CA ARG A 403 -2.26 -0.45 -12.10
C ARG A 403 -2.30 -1.49 -10.98
N PHE A 404 -1.22 -1.64 -10.22
CA PHE A 404 -1.27 -2.45 -9.01
C PHE A 404 -2.42 -1.98 -8.09
N PRO A 405 -2.88 -2.84 -7.16
CA PRO A 405 -3.89 -2.43 -6.20
C PRO A 405 -3.49 -1.12 -5.52
N GLY A 406 -4.39 -0.13 -5.47
CA GLY A 406 -4.09 1.21 -4.96
C GLY A 406 -3.81 2.25 -6.05
N GLN A 407 -3.31 1.81 -7.21
CA GLN A 407 -2.55 2.66 -8.12
C GLN A 407 -3.35 3.14 -9.34
N TYR A 408 -3.15 4.42 -9.66
CA TYR A 408 -3.65 5.10 -10.85
C TYR A 408 -2.48 5.65 -11.67
N TRP A 409 -2.39 5.31 -12.95
CA TRP A 409 -1.33 5.79 -13.85
C TRP A 409 -1.57 7.22 -14.32
N ASP A 410 -0.61 8.08 -14.02
CA ASP A 410 -0.54 9.44 -14.54
C ASP A 410 0.40 9.48 -15.74
N GLY A 411 -0.19 9.40 -16.94
CA GLY A 411 0.56 9.39 -18.20
C GLY A 411 1.42 10.64 -18.42
N GLU A 412 1.09 11.76 -17.78
CA GLU A 412 1.83 13.02 -17.87
C GLU A 412 3.17 13.02 -17.13
N THR A 413 3.32 12.19 -16.09
CA THR A 413 4.57 12.04 -15.30
C THR A 413 5.22 10.67 -15.48
N GLY A 414 4.43 9.66 -15.83
CA GLY A 414 4.79 8.25 -15.78
C GLY A 414 4.74 7.66 -14.36
N LEU A 415 4.31 8.43 -13.36
CA LEU A 415 4.12 7.97 -11.99
C LEU A 415 2.78 7.26 -11.84
N HIS A 416 2.69 6.47 -10.78
CA HIS A 416 1.46 5.84 -10.33
C HIS A 416 1.04 6.51 -9.03
N TYR A 417 0.00 7.35 -9.08
CA TYR A 417 -0.64 7.87 -7.87
C TYR A 417 -1.17 6.70 -7.03
N ASN A 418 -0.71 6.59 -5.79
CA ASN A 418 -1.04 5.52 -4.86
C ASN A 418 -1.52 6.09 -3.51
N TYR A 419 -2.68 6.75 -3.56
CA TYR A 419 -3.36 7.40 -2.43
C TYR A 419 -2.49 8.36 -1.62
N PHE A 420 -1.67 7.86 -0.69
CA PHE A 420 -0.82 8.70 0.16
C PHE A 420 0.56 9.01 -0.44
N ARG A 421 0.97 8.34 -1.53
CA ARG A 421 2.27 8.56 -2.18
C ARG A 421 2.17 8.40 -3.69
N ASP A 422 3.24 8.77 -4.39
CA ASP A 422 3.42 8.57 -5.83
C ASP A 422 4.53 7.54 -6.08
N TYR A 423 4.18 6.47 -6.79
CA TYR A 423 5.07 5.34 -7.07
C TYR A 423 5.68 5.47 -8.47
N ASP A 424 7.00 5.30 -8.57
CA ASP A 424 7.68 5.23 -9.85
C ASP A 424 8.03 3.77 -10.21
N PRO A 425 7.28 3.14 -11.14
CA PRO A 425 7.52 1.75 -11.52
C PRO A 425 8.86 1.55 -12.25
N ARG A 426 9.47 2.60 -12.80
CA ARG A 426 10.75 2.52 -13.53
C ARG A 426 11.92 2.26 -12.58
N ILE A 427 11.79 2.73 -11.34
CA ILE A 427 12.80 2.55 -10.29
C ILE A 427 12.33 1.63 -9.16
N GLY A 428 11.05 1.24 -9.15
CA GLY A 428 10.50 0.27 -8.21
C GLY A 428 10.32 0.80 -6.79
N ARG A 429 10.06 2.10 -6.63
CA ARG A 429 9.98 2.76 -5.33
C ARG A 429 9.07 4.00 -5.35
N TYR A 430 8.64 4.43 -4.17
CA TYR A 430 7.99 5.72 -3.98
C TYR A 430 8.98 6.88 -4.08
N ILE A 431 8.46 8.06 -4.41
CA ILE A 431 9.25 9.30 -4.51
C ILE A 431 9.10 10.21 -3.27
N GLU A 432 8.19 9.87 -2.37
CA GLU A 432 8.03 10.45 -1.03
C GLU A 432 8.39 9.44 0.08
N ASN A 433 8.71 9.97 1.25
CA ASN A 433 8.80 9.16 2.47
C ASN A 433 7.44 8.53 2.81
N ASP A 434 7.46 7.33 3.40
CA ASP A 434 6.26 6.72 3.97
C ASP A 434 5.66 7.62 5.07
N PRO A 435 4.39 8.05 4.94
CA PRO A 435 3.78 8.94 5.92
C PRO A 435 3.53 8.28 7.28
N ILE A 436 3.68 6.95 7.42
CA ILE A 436 3.68 6.30 8.73
C ILE A 436 5.09 6.16 9.33
N GLY A 437 6.11 6.69 8.65
CA GLY A 437 7.49 6.74 9.10
C GLY A 437 8.08 5.36 9.37
N LEU A 438 8.90 5.26 10.42
CA LEU A 438 9.59 4.02 10.78
C LEU A 438 8.65 2.89 11.21
N VAL A 439 7.37 3.19 11.49
CA VAL A 439 6.36 2.14 11.65
C VAL A 439 6.31 1.30 10.38
N GLY A 440 6.48 1.89 9.19
CA GLY A 440 6.45 1.19 7.91
C GLY A 440 7.71 0.40 7.56
N GLY A 441 8.77 0.55 8.34
CA GLY A 441 10.08 -0.03 8.10
C GLY A 441 11.19 1.02 8.06
N THR A 442 12.45 0.57 8.07
CA THR A 442 13.61 1.46 8.09
C THR A 442 13.93 2.10 6.75
N ASN A 443 13.42 1.53 5.65
CA ASN A 443 13.50 2.12 4.33
C ASN A 443 12.12 2.62 3.90
N LEU A 444 11.97 3.95 3.91
CA LEU A 444 10.69 4.64 3.77
C LEU A 444 10.18 4.72 2.32
N TYR A 445 10.87 4.11 1.36
CA TYR A 445 10.54 4.27 -0.07
C TYR A 445 10.24 2.96 -0.80
N LEU A 446 10.39 1.81 -0.14
CA LEU A 446 10.21 0.53 -0.79
C LEU A 446 8.78 0.37 -1.32
N TYR A 447 8.59 -0.55 -2.26
CA TYR A 447 7.26 -1.03 -2.62
C TYR A 447 7.20 -2.54 -2.42
N GLY A 448 6.19 -3.01 -1.70
CA GLY A 448 5.97 -4.44 -1.44
C GLY A 448 7.21 -5.17 -0.91
N PHE A 449 8.04 -4.51 -0.10
CA PHE A 449 9.31 -5.04 0.42
C PHE A 449 10.26 -5.64 -0.65
N ASN A 450 10.25 -5.08 -1.88
CA ASN A 450 10.94 -5.63 -3.06
C ASN A 450 10.45 -7.03 -3.51
N ASN A 451 9.24 -7.43 -3.11
CA ASN A 451 8.53 -8.61 -3.60
C ASN A 451 7.18 -8.21 -4.23
N PRO A 452 7.17 -7.38 -5.30
CA PRO A 452 5.94 -6.91 -5.95
C PRO A 452 5.17 -8.04 -6.66
N ALA A 453 5.80 -9.19 -6.89
CA ALA A 453 5.14 -10.36 -7.47
C ALA A 453 4.20 -11.07 -6.48
N SER A 454 4.37 -10.84 -5.17
CA SER A 454 3.57 -11.50 -4.12
C SER A 454 2.90 -10.50 -3.16
N LEU A 455 3.39 -9.26 -3.08
CA LEU A 455 2.95 -8.24 -2.14
C LEU A 455 2.56 -6.97 -2.89
N PHE A 456 1.56 -6.26 -2.34
CA PHE A 456 1.12 -4.96 -2.84
C PHE A 456 0.86 -4.00 -1.67
N ASP A 457 0.79 -2.71 -1.98
CA ASP A 457 0.50 -1.64 -1.02
C ASP A 457 -0.66 -0.79 -1.54
N PRO A 458 -1.90 -1.06 -1.11
CA PRO A 458 -3.09 -0.44 -1.69
C PRO A 458 -3.30 1.02 -1.28
N GLU A 459 -2.66 1.47 -0.20
CA GLU A 459 -2.80 2.84 0.30
C GLU A 459 -1.56 3.70 0.04
N GLY A 460 -0.47 3.11 -0.43
CA GLY A 460 0.81 3.82 -0.42
C GLY A 460 1.34 3.99 1.01
N LYS A 461 1.04 3.06 1.90
CA LYS A 461 1.56 2.99 3.28
C LYS A 461 2.04 1.58 3.50
N ILE A 462 3.36 1.40 3.48
CA ILE A 462 3.93 0.11 3.85
C ILE A 462 3.68 0.00 5.34
N ALA A 463 2.78 -0.89 5.75
CA ALA A 463 2.81 -1.37 7.12
C ALA A 463 3.67 -2.64 7.13
N PRO A 464 4.58 -2.84 8.11
CA PRO A 464 5.01 -4.17 8.45
C PRO A 464 3.72 -4.87 8.84
N LEU A 465 3.26 -5.74 7.96
CA LEU A 465 2.40 -6.83 8.40
C LEU A 465 3.11 -7.39 9.62
N VAL A 466 2.49 -7.21 10.79
CA VAL A 466 2.80 -8.01 11.95
C VAL A 466 2.71 -9.44 11.43
N LEU A 467 3.89 -10.02 11.24
CA LEU A 467 4.13 -11.43 11.00
C LEU A 467 3.56 -12.17 12.19
N LEU A 468 2.23 -12.31 12.26
CA LEU A 468 1.57 -13.33 13.06
C LEU A 468 1.84 -14.66 12.36
N GLY A 469 3.08 -15.14 12.50
CA GLY A 469 3.51 -16.46 12.10
C GLY A 469 3.58 -16.69 10.59
N TYR A 470 4.78 -17.00 10.12
CA TYR A 470 4.98 -17.79 8.91
C TYR A 470 3.97 -18.96 8.90
N GLY A 471 3.01 -18.89 7.97
CA GLY A 471 1.83 -19.75 7.92
C GLY A 471 0.62 -19.12 7.23
N VAL A 472 0.57 -17.79 7.10
CA VAL A 472 -0.48 -17.08 6.36
C VAL A 472 0.13 -15.97 5.47
N VAL A 473 0.98 -16.35 4.51
CA VAL A 473 1.08 -15.60 3.22
C VAL A 473 0.04 -16.15 2.24
N GLY A 474 -0.95 -16.86 2.78
CA GLY A 474 -2.14 -17.31 2.11
C GLY A 474 -3.39 -16.78 2.78
N ALA A 475 -3.72 -15.55 2.43
CA ALA A 475 -5.05 -14.97 2.43
C ALA A 475 -4.92 -13.46 2.21
N ILE A 476 -4.76 -13.04 0.96
CA ILE A 476 -5.67 -11.99 0.46
C ILE A 476 -6.76 -12.75 -0.31
N ALA A 477 -7.31 -13.75 0.36
CA ALA A 477 -8.61 -14.30 0.09
C ALA A 477 -9.57 -13.48 0.94
N TYR A 478 -10.56 -12.92 0.27
CA TYR A 478 -11.73 -12.25 0.83
C TYR A 478 -12.10 -12.71 2.24
N LEU A 479 -11.87 -11.82 3.21
CA LEU A 479 -12.63 -11.76 4.44
C LEU A 479 -13.30 -10.38 4.49
N ALA A 480 -14.48 -10.30 3.90
CA ALA A 480 -15.48 -9.32 4.34
C ALA A 480 -15.84 -9.63 5.81
N PRO A 481 -16.00 -8.64 6.69
CA PRO A 481 -16.27 -8.89 8.09
C PRO A 481 -17.74 -9.31 8.28
N VAL A 482 -17.96 -10.49 8.85
CA VAL A 482 -19.23 -10.84 9.49
C VAL A 482 -18.92 -11.11 10.97
N ILE A 483 -19.58 -10.30 11.82
CA ILE A 483 -19.69 -10.32 13.29
C ILE A 483 -18.56 -9.64 14.09
N THR A 484 -18.71 -8.34 14.33
CA THR A 484 -18.91 -7.84 15.71
C THR A 484 -20.13 -6.92 15.75
N GLY A 485 -21.28 -7.51 16.09
CA GLY A 485 -22.36 -6.75 16.71
C GLY A 485 -21.88 -6.35 18.11
N GLY A 486 -21.33 -5.15 18.23
CA GLY A 486 -20.81 -4.60 19.47
C GLY A 486 -20.44 -3.15 19.27
N VAL A 487 -21.28 -2.27 19.79
CA VAL A 487 -21.13 -0.80 19.80
C VAL A 487 -19.72 -0.39 20.22
N ILE A 488 -18.95 0.20 19.29
CA ILE A 488 -17.92 1.21 19.59
C ILE A 488 -18.00 2.26 18.48
N GLY A 489 -18.71 3.35 18.77
CA GLY A 489 -18.57 4.59 18.02
C GLY A 489 -17.26 5.25 18.45
N GLY A 490 -16.33 5.37 17.50
CA GLY A 490 -15.04 6.01 17.69
C GLY A 490 -14.22 5.84 16.41
N GLU A 491 -14.28 6.84 15.54
CA GLU A 491 -13.29 6.97 14.46
C GLU A 491 -11.91 7.04 15.09
N ILE A 492 -11.05 6.08 14.73
CA ILE A 492 -9.63 6.14 15.02
C ILE A 492 -9.04 7.20 14.10
N ILE A 493 -8.91 8.43 14.61
CA ILE A 493 -7.88 9.36 14.16
C ILE A 493 -6.55 8.63 14.41
N LYS A 494 -5.87 8.19 13.35
CA LYS A 494 -4.53 7.59 13.46
C LYS A 494 -3.56 8.66 13.96
N ASP A 495 -3.41 8.75 15.28
CA ASP A 495 -2.34 9.47 15.95
C ASP A 495 -1.30 8.44 16.40
N SER A 496 -0.32 8.17 15.54
CA SER A 496 0.90 7.46 15.96
C SER A 496 1.83 8.49 16.60
N GLY A 497 1.71 8.63 17.92
CA GLY A 497 2.68 9.34 18.74
C GLY A 497 4.05 8.66 18.63
N ALA A 498 4.92 9.22 17.80
CA ALA A 498 6.35 8.99 17.94
C ALA A 498 6.81 9.74 19.18
N HIS A 499 7.26 9.00 20.20
CA HIS A 499 7.98 9.60 21.32
C HIS A 499 9.25 10.30 20.80
N ASP A 500 9.29 11.62 20.95
CA ASP A 500 10.47 12.44 20.76
C ASP A 500 11.50 12.07 21.84
N ASN A 501 12.62 11.51 21.41
CA ASN A 501 13.85 11.46 22.20
C ASN A 501 14.94 12.22 21.44
N ARG A 502 14.87 13.56 21.49
CA ARG A 502 16.00 14.41 21.12
C ARG A 502 16.96 14.62 22.30
N ASN A 503 18.20 14.22 22.03
CA ASN A 503 19.48 14.71 22.54
C ASN A 503 19.88 14.37 23.97
N LEU A 504 20.95 13.58 24.08
CA LEU A 504 22.22 13.96 24.72
C LEU A 504 23.25 12.85 24.42
N PHE A 505 24.11 13.03 23.40
CA PHE A 505 25.32 12.22 23.24
C PHE A 505 26.54 13.13 23.25
N ASN A 506 27.17 13.22 24.42
CA ASN A 506 28.58 13.56 24.54
C ASN A 506 29.41 12.29 24.31
N GLU A 507 30.53 12.47 23.64
CA GLU A 507 31.54 11.47 23.29
C GLU A 507 32.04 10.67 24.51
N ALA A 508 32.19 9.35 24.36
CA ALA A 508 33.05 8.53 25.21
C ALA A 508 33.84 7.52 24.35
N PRO A 509 35.16 7.37 24.55
CA PRO A 509 35.99 6.49 23.74
C PRO A 509 35.85 5.01 24.16
N PRO A 510 36.23 4.05 23.30
CA PRO A 510 36.12 2.63 23.62
C PRO A 510 37.09 2.25 24.75
N ILE A 511 36.57 1.55 25.76
CA ILE A 511 37.35 0.98 26.87
C ILE A 511 37.87 -0.39 26.44
N ASP A 512 39.20 -0.51 26.36
CA ASP A 512 39.91 -1.77 26.26
C ASP A 512 40.05 -2.36 27.69
N CYS A 513 39.47 -3.53 27.96
CA CYS A 513 39.63 -4.21 29.26
C CYS A 513 40.46 -5.51 29.12
N PRO A 514 41.53 -5.69 29.91
CA PRO A 514 42.31 -6.94 29.93
C PRO A 514 41.56 -8.08 30.64
N ASN A 515 41.76 -9.31 30.16
CA ASN A 515 41.04 -10.55 30.49
C ASN A 515 41.30 -11.12 31.92
N GLU A 516 41.14 -10.35 32.99
CA GLU A 516 41.13 -10.90 34.35
C GLU A 516 39.75 -10.73 35.01
N GLY A 517 39.12 -11.86 35.40
CA GLY A 517 37.81 -11.88 36.07
C GLY A 517 36.59 -12.16 35.17
N CYS A 518 36.79 -12.81 34.02
CA CYS A 518 35.72 -13.17 33.09
C CYS A 518 35.18 -14.59 33.33
N GLU A 519 33.86 -14.74 33.45
CA GLU A 519 33.15 -16.01 33.59
C GLU A 519 32.09 -16.20 32.50
N TRP A 520 31.79 -17.45 32.15
CA TRP A 520 30.76 -17.78 31.17
C TRP A 520 29.46 -18.14 31.88
N GLU A 521 28.42 -17.32 31.70
CA GLU A 521 27.12 -17.50 32.33
C GLU A 521 26.16 -18.24 31.40
N ARG A 522 25.65 -19.39 31.86
CA ARG A 522 24.67 -20.20 31.13
C ARG A 522 23.32 -19.51 31.10
N GLN A 523 22.72 -19.40 29.92
CA GLN A 523 21.41 -18.78 29.77
C GLN A 523 20.26 -19.76 30.07
N PRO A 524 19.21 -19.35 30.80
CA PRO A 524 18.05 -20.21 31.09
C PRO A 524 17.22 -20.49 29.83
N PHE A 525 16.73 -21.73 29.70
CA PHE A 525 15.92 -22.18 28.57
C PHE A 525 14.52 -21.52 28.55
N ARG A 526 14.09 -20.96 27.42
CA ARG A 526 12.65 -20.77 27.10
C ARG A 526 12.19 -21.84 26.12
N LYS A 527 11.01 -22.41 26.38
CA LYS A 527 10.41 -23.54 25.65
C LYS A 527 10.03 -23.11 24.24
N SER A 528 10.62 -23.72 23.21
CA SER A 528 10.19 -23.59 21.81
C SER A 528 8.98 -24.51 21.54
N LEU A 529 8.03 -24.05 20.72
CA LEU A 529 6.81 -24.75 20.31
C LEU A 529 7.02 -25.83 19.23
N PHE A 530 8.26 -26.10 18.82
CA PHE A 530 8.57 -27.09 17.79
C PHE A 530 9.21 -28.35 18.39
N HIS A 531 8.64 -29.51 18.07
CA HIS A 531 9.10 -30.83 18.48
C HIS A 531 10.41 -31.22 17.77
N GLU A 532 11.56 -30.84 18.33
CA GLU A 532 12.82 -31.57 18.17
C GLU A 532 13.63 -31.57 19.49
N PRO A 533 14.39 -32.63 19.82
CA PRO A 533 15.19 -32.67 21.04
C PRO A 533 16.43 -31.77 20.94
N PHE A 534 16.50 -30.77 21.83
CA PHE A 534 17.57 -29.79 21.95
C PHE A 534 18.97 -30.44 22.04
N LYS A 535 19.93 -30.02 21.19
CA LYS A 535 21.33 -30.52 21.20
C LYS A 535 22.38 -29.52 21.73
N ASN A 536 22.02 -28.28 22.07
CA ASN A 536 22.99 -27.21 22.35
C ASN A 536 22.63 -26.35 23.59
N ILE A 537 23.64 -25.83 24.30
CA ILE A 537 23.53 -24.86 25.41
C ILE A 537 24.28 -23.56 25.06
N LYS A 538 23.64 -22.41 25.27
CA LYS A 538 24.21 -21.07 25.05
C LYS A 538 24.84 -20.49 26.33
N TYR A 539 25.99 -19.83 26.17
CA TYR A 539 26.71 -19.11 27.22
C TYR A 539 27.05 -17.68 26.76
N LEU A 540 27.02 -16.74 27.70
CA LEU A 540 27.47 -15.35 27.52
C LEU A 540 28.68 -15.06 28.41
N GLU A 541 29.68 -14.34 27.90
CA GLU A 541 30.85 -13.95 28.68
C GLU A 541 30.56 -12.70 29.51
N LYS A 542 30.88 -12.77 30.80
CA LYS A 542 30.68 -11.71 31.78
C LYS A 542 32.00 -11.42 32.47
N CYS A 543 32.49 -10.19 32.36
CA CYS A 543 33.71 -9.74 33.02
C CYS A 543 33.35 -8.68 34.06
N ASN A 544 33.78 -8.88 35.32
CA ASN A 544 33.52 -7.94 36.42
C ASN A 544 32.03 -7.53 36.54
N GLY A 545 31.13 -8.50 36.36
CA GLY A 545 29.68 -8.30 36.48
C GLY A 545 28.98 -7.74 35.23
N LYS A 546 29.70 -7.41 34.15
CA LYS A 546 29.13 -6.88 32.90
C LYS A 546 29.35 -7.82 31.72
N TYR A 547 28.34 -7.97 30.85
CA TYR A 547 28.45 -8.81 29.65
C TYR A 547 29.32 -8.14 28.60
N THR A 548 30.22 -8.90 27.98
CA THR A 548 31.14 -8.39 26.94
C THR A 548 30.56 -8.43 25.54
N GLY A 549 29.38 -9.04 25.37
CA GLY A 549 28.78 -9.33 24.07
C GLY A 549 29.38 -10.56 23.36
N ARG A 550 30.37 -11.23 23.96
CA ARG A 550 30.86 -12.52 23.43
C ARG A 550 29.92 -13.65 23.82
N GLU A 551 29.60 -14.49 22.86
CA GLU A 551 28.72 -15.65 23.02
C GLU A 551 29.42 -16.93 22.55
N LYS A 552 29.08 -18.05 23.17
CA LYS A 552 29.45 -19.38 22.65
C LYS A 552 28.33 -20.38 22.83
N VAL A 553 28.35 -21.42 21.99
CA VAL A 553 27.39 -22.52 22.06
C VAL A 553 28.14 -23.84 22.15
N VAL A 554 27.67 -24.68 23.07
CA VAL A 554 28.26 -25.99 23.38
C VAL A 554 27.25 -27.08 23.09
N ASP A 555 27.63 -28.05 22.27
CA ASP A 555 26.81 -29.25 22.04
C ASP A 555 26.81 -30.11 23.31
N ILE A 556 25.62 -30.49 23.77
CA ILE A 556 25.45 -31.19 25.05
C ILE A 556 25.95 -32.64 25.02
N ASN A 557 26.04 -33.25 23.84
CA ASN A 557 26.44 -34.63 23.67
C ASN A 557 27.93 -34.75 23.38
N THR A 558 28.52 -33.80 22.65
CA THR A 558 29.93 -33.87 22.24
C THR A 558 30.84 -32.96 23.06
N GLY A 559 30.30 -31.95 23.76
CA GLY A 559 31.08 -30.95 24.51
C GLY A 559 31.89 -29.99 23.62
N GLU A 560 31.67 -30.03 22.31
CA GLU A 560 32.41 -29.23 21.33
C GLU A 560 31.89 -27.78 21.33
N GLU A 561 32.80 -26.81 21.47
CA GLU A 561 32.49 -25.39 21.37
C GLU A 561 32.45 -24.96 19.91
N LYS A 562 31.34 -24.34 19.48
CA LYS A 562 31.24 -23.77 18.13
C LYS A 562 31.15 -22.24 18.22
N PRO A 563 31.99 -21.48 17.49
CA PRO A 563 31.78 -20.06 17.32
C PRO A 563 30.49 -19.83 16.54
N TRP A 564 29.65 -18.90 17.01
CA TRP A 564 28.42 -18.50 16.31
C TRP A 564 28.80 -17.77 15.01
N PRO A 565 28.10 -18.00 13.87
CA PRO A 565 28.46 -17.35 12.62
C PRO A 565 28.40 -15.83 12.77
N GLY A 566 29.53 -15.19 12.47
CA GLY A 566 29.84 -13.82 12.82
C GLY A 566 28.88 -12.79 12.27
N VAL A 567 28.47 -11.89 13.16
CA VAL A 567 28.07 -10.52 12.81
C VAL A 567 29.03 -9.62 13.57
N GLY A 568 30.06 -9.14 12.89
CA GLY A 568 30.91 -8.06 13.39
C GLY A 568 30.09 -6.78 13.39
N GLY A 569 29.60 -6.39 14.57
CA GLY A 569 28.85 -5.16 14.77
C GLY A 569 28.04 -5.23 16.05
N SER A 570 28.68 -4.96 17.19
CA SER A 570 27.99 -4.75 18.47
C SER A 570 27.66 -3.27 18.63
N PHE A 571 26.37 -2.95 18.84
CA PHE A 571 25.94 -1.68 19.40
C PHE A 571 25.82 -1.85 20.92
N ASN A 572 26.47 -0.98 21.69
CA ASN A 572 26.40 -0.99 23.16
C ASN A 572 25.12 -0.31 23.64
N TYR A 573 24.24 -1.03 24.32
CA TYR A 573 23.16 -0.47 25.14
C TYR A 573 23.24 -1.01 26.57
N GLY A 574 23.70 -0.18 27.50
CA GLY A 574 23.40 -0.30 28.93
C GLY A 574 23.70 -1.64 29.62
N GLU A 575 23.07 -1.84 30.78
CA GLU A 575 23.37 -2.91 31.75
C GLU A 575 22.51 -4.18 31.59
N GLU A 576 21.78 -4.35 30.48
CA GLU A 576 20.96 -5.56 30.23
C GLU A 576 21.25 -6.23 28.87
N PRO A 577 21.26 -7.58 28.79
CA PRO A 577 21.50 -8.29 27.55
C PRO A 577 20.26 -8.30 26.64
N VAL A 578 20.37 -7.66 25.48
CA VAL A 578 19.31 -7.62 24.45
C VAL A 578 19.66 -8.63 23.34
N SER A 579 18.92 -9.75 23.26
CA SER A 579 18.82 -10.52 22.01
C SER A 579 17.78 -9.86 21.11
N TRP A 580 17.78 -10.15 19.80
CA TRP A 580 16.78 -9.66 18.83
C TRP A 580 15.31 -9.86 19.28
N GLU A 581 15.05 -10.75 20.25
CA GLU A 581 13.73 -10.98 20.85
C GLU A 581 13.29 -9.86 21.83
N HIS A 582 14.21 -9.07 22.41
CA HIS A 582 13.89 -8.02 23.38
C HIS A 582 13.42 -6.70 22.74
N ILE A 583 13.74 -6.42 21.47
CA ILE A 583 13.27 -5.21 20.76
C ILE A 583 11.75 -5.22 20.55
N PHE A 584 11.12 -6.41 20.58
CA PHE A 584 9.69 -6.56 20.31
C PHE A 584 8.77 -6.29 21.52
N PHE A 585 9.26 -6.37 22.76
CA PHE A 585 8.37 -6.33 23.94
C PHE A 585 8.37 -5.00 24.72
N ASP A 586 9.40 -4.16 24.60
CA ASP A 586 9.44 -2.87 25.32
C ASP A 586 8.78 -1.69 24.56
N ILE A 587 8.28 -1.93 23.34
CA ILE A 587 7.55 -0.92 22.54
C ILE A 587 6.02 -1.00 22.76
N TYR A 588 5.52 -2.01 23.48
CA TYR A 588 4.08 -2.16 23.76
C TYR A 588 3.78 -2.50 25.24
N PRO A 589 3.75 -1.50 26.14
CA PRO A 589 3.11 -1.70 27.43
C PRO A 589 1.58 -1.61 27.24
N GLY A 590 0.92 -2.74 26.98
CA GLY A 590 -0.54 -2.86 27.08
C GLY A 590 -1.26 -3.51 25.90
N LEU A 591 -1.00 -4.80 25.66
CA LEU A 591 -1.99 -5.72 25.11
C LEU A 591 -2.55 -6.60 26.23
#